data_AF-A0A9E3P2V6-F1
#
_entry.id   AF-A0A9E3P2V6-F1
#
_cell.length_a   1.000
_cell.length_b   1.000
_cell.length_c   1.000
_cell.angle_alpha   90.00
_cell.angle_beta   90.00
_cell.angle_gamma   90.00
#
_symmetry.space_group_name_H-M   'P 1'
#
loop_
_entity.id
_entity.type
_entity.pdbx_description
1 polymer ?
#
loop_
_entity_poly.entity_id
_entity_poly.type
_entity_poly.pdbx_seq_one_letter_code
_entity_poly.pdbx_strand_id
1 'polypeptide(L)'
;MTSARARRALAVAIVATGGVSFHCGSVEEPTQIVVEVSTNDCTGVGSTVVRVNTLDDYSLGVSATSTHCDPATKRVGRFVLVPRSPTDAEVRFQVVMGINTNAESCRSADAPDCVVAAVSTRYRRHETVTENVVMDAICKGKQKDCKPGETCKAGACVPVVGCPPSCPEPDAGVDAADAAPPTCEERCKAVSPAGSCVADVCVIKCEGGTKCGDVTCPPGLSCDVTCSGADACGKVSCSGATCKTTCAANACTEGPACSGAGTCSIACNGPRACRGSAVTCVGGECTIECNGADQANRACNDVRAEPTGAAAAVHCRRGPGPNPRNSCGNLTCGGVGCQCPSGDPSSCTPLNLCGNCN
;
A
#
# COMPACT_ATOMS: atom_id res chain seq x y z
N MET A 1 7.12 20.01 -75.52
CA MET A 1 5.84 20.27 -74.83
C MET A 1 6.15 20.68 -73.41
N THR A 2 6.10 21.98 -73.19
CA THR A 2 6.46 22.74 -71.99
C THR A 2 5.22 22.91 -71.10
N SER A 3 5.33 22.62 -69.80
CA SER A 3 4.30 23.00 -68.82
C SER A 3 4.96 23.62 -67.59
N ALA A 4 4.94 24.95 -67.53
CA ALA A 4 5.35 25.77 -66.41
C ALA A 4 4.26 25.77 -65.33
N ARG A 5 4.62 25.47 -64.07
CA ARG A 5 3.74 25.65 -62.91
C ARG A 5 4.09 26.97 -62.20
N ALA A 6 3.12 27.88 -62.20
CA ALA A 6 3.17 29.18 -61.55
C ALA A 6 3.23 29.05 -60.01
N ARG A 7 4.21 29.71 -59.39
CA ARG A 7 4.28 29.91 -57.95
C ARG A 7 3.50 31.18 -57.59
N ARG A 8 2.37 31.02 -56.88
CA ARG A 8 1.68 32.14 -56.23
C ARG A 8 2.37 32.43 -54.89
N ALA A 9 2.99 33.61 -54.79
CA ALA A 9 3.50 34.13 -53.53
C ALA A 9 2.33 34.67 -52.71
N LEU A 10 2.10 34.08 -51.54
CA LEU A 10 1.15 34.57 -50.54
C LEU A 10 1.91 35.50 -49.61
N ALA A 11 1.65 36.81 -49.69
CA ALA A 11 2.17 37.78 -48.74
C ALA A 11 1.35 37.69 -47.45
N VAL A 12 1.99 37.20 -46.38
CA VAL A 12 1.41 37.16 -45.02
C VAL A 12 1.75 38.48 -44.34
N ALA A 13 0.72 39.29 -44.08
CA ALA A 13 0.83 40.50 -43.27
C ALA A 13 0.92 40.09 -41.79
N ILE A 14 2.05 40.41 -41.16
CA ILE A 14 2.25 40.24 -39.71
C ILE A 14 1.56 41.41 -39.00
N VAL A 15 0.40 41.14 -38.39
CA VAL A 15 -0.26 42.05 -37.47
C VAL A 15 0.44 41.94 -36.11
N ALA A 16 1.18 42.98 -35.73
CA ALA A 16 1.77 43.09 -34.40
C ALA A 16 0.67 43.46 -33.38
N THR A 17 -0.05 42.46 -32.87
CA THR A 17 -0.87 42.61 -31.65
C THR A 17 0.04 42.64 -30.44
N GLY A 18 0.03 43.75 -29.69
CA GLY A 18 0.72 43.87 -28.40
C GLY A 18 0.28 42.77 -27.44
N GLY A 19 1.16 41.80 -27.21
CA GLY A 19 0.93 40.70 -26.29
C GLY A 19 1.02 41.20 -24.85
N VAL A 20 -0.10 41.12 -24.13
CA VAL A 20 -0.10 41.21 -22.67
C VAL A 20 0.57 39.93 -22.18
N SER A 21 1.83 40.04 -21.75
CA SER A 21 2.55 38.93 -21.13
C SER A 21 1.96 38.67 -19.75
N PHE A 22 0.91 37.84 -19.69
CA PHE A 22 0.51 37.20 -18.45
C PHE A 22 1.70 36.38 -17.96
N HIS A 23 2.39 36.88 -16.92
CA HIS A 23 3.28 36.07 -16.12
C HIS A 23 2.42 35.04 -15.40
N CYS A 24 2.10 33.93 -16.07
CA CYS A 24 1.72 32.71 -15.38
C CYS A 24 2.89 32.40 -14.43
N GLY A 25 2.60 32.41 -13.13
CA GLY A 25 3.58 32.01 -12.11
C GLY A 25 4.24 30.71 -12.53
N SER A 26 5.54 30.61 -12.26
CA SER A 26 6.38 29.46 -12.55
C SER A 26 5.62 28.19 -12.15
N VAL A 27 5.25 27.36 -13.12
CA VAL A 27 4.64 26.07 -12.84
C VAL A 27 5.76 25.22 -12.24
N GLU A 28 5.75 25.09 -10.92
CA GLU A 28 6.69 24.24 -10.19
C GLU A 28 6.50 22.79 -10.65
N GLU A 29 7.61 22.08 -10.90
CA GLU A 29 7.53 20.67 -11.24
C GLU A 29 7.02 19.86 -10.04
N PRO A 30 6.33 18.73 -10.26
CA PRO A 30 5.94 17.85 -9.16
C PRO A 30 7.18 17.25 -8.50
N THR A 31 7.14 17.10 -7.18
CA THR A 31 8.15 16.33 -6.43
C THR A 31 7.93 14.85 -6.70
N GLN A 32 8.79 14.24 -7.52
CA GLN A 32 8.65 12.83 -7.89
C GLN A 32 9.99 12.23 -8.32
N ILE A 33 10.11 10.90 -8.22
CA ILE A 33 11.21 10.13 -8.82
C ILE A 33 10.65 9.33 -9.98
N VAL A 34 11.19 9.54 -11.18
CA VAL A 34 10.91 8.77 -12.38
C VAL A 34 11.97 7.69 -12.52
N VAL A 35 11.58 6.43 -12.41
CA VAL A 35 12.47 5.29 -12.62
C VAL A 35 12.30 4.78 -14.05
N GLU A 36 13.29 5.01 -14.89
CA GLU A 36 13.37 4.42 -16.23
C GLU A 36 14.11 3.09 -16.15
N VAL A 37 13.42 2.00 -16.51
CA VAL A 37 14.00 0.66 -16.48
C VAL A 37 14.30 0.18 -17.88
N SER A 38 15.53 -0.26 -18.10
CA SER A 38 16.00 -0.90 -19.32
C SER A 38 16.72 -2.21 -19.01
N THR A 39 16.98 -3.00 -20.04
CA THR A 39 17.81 -4.21 -19.97
C THR A 39 18.75 -4.25 -21.16
N ASN A 40 19.73 -5.14 -21.18
CA ASN A 40 20.49 -5.47 -22.39
C ASN A 40 19.82 -6.58 -23.21
N ASP A 41 18.96 -7.40 -22.60
CA ASP A 41 18.30 -8.52 -23.25
C ASP A 41 16.84 -8.68 -22.80
N CYS A 42 15.91 -8.57 -23.75
CA CYS A 42 14.48 -8.81 -23.49
C CYS A 42 14.12 -10.30 -23.52
N THR A 43 15.04 -11.18 -23.90
CA THR A 43 14.76 -12.62 -24.05
C THR A 43 14.43 -13.23 -22.71
N GLY A 44 13.21 -13.79 -22.62
CA GLY A 44 12.74 -14.43 -21.40
C GLY A 44 12.32 -13.47 -20.29
N VAL A 45 12.26 -12.14 -20.49
CA VAL A 45 11.72 -11.24 -19.46
C VAL A 45 10.26 -11.60 -19.20
N GLY A 46 9.96 -12.12 -18.00
CA GLY A 46 8.61 -12.53 -17.61
C GLY A 46 7.80 -11.35 -17.05
N SER A 47 8.33 -10.73 -16.01
CA SER A 47 7.81 -9.46 -15.48
C SER A 47 8.91 -8.69 -14.76
N THR A 48 8.64 -7.41 -14.50
CA THR A 48 9.47 -6.51 -13.70
C THR A 48 8.60 -5.83 -12.66
N VAL A 49 9.08 -5.74 -11.43
CA VAL A 49 8.39 -5.10 -10.32
C VAL A 49 9.30 -4.10 -9.63
N VAL A 50 8.73 -2.96 -9.21
CA VAL A 50 9.43 -1.98 -8.35
C VAL A 50 8.91 -2.14 -6.92
N ARG A 51 9.83 -2.36 -5.99
CA ARG A 51 9.57 -2.43 -4.55
C ARG A 51 10.17 -1.19 -3.89
N VAL A 52 9.37 -0.41 -3.20
CA VAL A 52 9.81 0.80 -2.51
C VAL A 52 9.84 0.50 -1.02
N ASN A 53 11.02 0.59 -0.42
CA ASN A 53 11.23 0.20 0.97
C ASN A 53 11.72 1.40 1.80
N THR A 54 11.45 1.36 3.10
CA THR A 54 12.16 2.18 4.07
C THR A 54 13.48 1.50 4.44
N LEU A 55 14.42 2.24 5.03
CA LEU A 55 15.76 1.75 5.41
C LEU A 55 15.75 0.43 6.21
N ASP A 56 14.68 0.18 6.96
CA ASP A 56 14.60 -0.89 7.96
C ASP A 56 13.63 -2.02 7.58
N ASP A 57 12.88 -1.92 6.48
CA ASP A 57 11.89 -2.93 6.13
C ASP A 57 11.77 -3.18 4.61
N TYR A 58 12.23 -4.36 4.18
CA TYR A 58 12.12 -4.83 2.79
C TYR A 58 10.78 -5.53 2.49
N SER A 59 9.85 -5.59 3.46
CA SER A 59 8.62 -6.39 3.36
C SER A 59 7.44 -5.68 2.70
N LEU A 60 7.54 -4.38 2.37
CA LEU A 60 6.38 -3.58 1.99
C LEU A 60 6.30 -3.29 0.49
N GLY A 61 5.27 -3.89 -0.15
CA GLY A 61 4.55 -3.32 -1.28
C GLY A 61 5.20 -3.41 -2.66
N VAL A 62 4.62 -4.27 -3.51
CA VAL A 62 4.74 -4.09 -4.96
C VAL A 62 4.12 -2.74 -5.31
N SER A 63 4.93 -1.79 -5.79
CA SER A 63 4.43 -0.46 -6.15
C SER A 63 3.90 -0.42 -7.58
N ALA A 64 4.49 -1.20 -8.47
CA ALA A 64 4.05 -1.33 -9.86
C ALA A 64 4.70 -2.53 -10.54
N THR A 65 3.99 -3.14 -11.49
CA THR A 65 4.47 -4.25 -12.34
C THR A 65 4.43 -3.88 -13.82
N SER A 66 5.38 -4.39 -14.59
CA SER A 66 5.38 -4.36 -16.06
C SER A 66 5.70 -5.76 -16.59
N THR A 67 4.98 -6.20 -17.60
CA THR A 67 5.30 -7.41 -18.39
C THR A 67 5.87 -7.07 -19.76
N HIS A 68 6.11 -5.78 -20.03
CA HIS A 68 6.56 -5.30 -21.32
C HIS A 68 8.10 -5.18 -21.37
N CYS A 69 8.68 -5.55 -22.50
CA CYS A 69 10.07 -5.24 -22.86
C CYS A 69 10.12 -4.96 -24.36
N ASP A 70 10.44 -3.74 -24.74
CA ASP A 70 10.57 -3.35 -26.15
C ASP A 70 11.90 -3.89 -26.70
N PRO A 71 11.88 -4.84 -27.66
CA PRO A 71 13.11 -5.44 -28.16
C PRO A 71 14.00 -4.48 -28.95
N ALA A 72 13.46 -3.36 -29.47
CA ALA A 72 14.20 -2.38 -30.25
C ALA A 72 14.96 -1.39 -29.36
N THR A 73 14.28 -0.86 -28.32
CA THR A 73 14.88 0.13 -27.41
C THR A 73 15.45 -0.49 -26.14
N LYS A 74 15.17 -1.78 -25.90
CA LYS A 74 15.42 -2.50 -24.65
C LYS A 74 14.83 -1.83 -23.40
N ARG A 75 13.82 -0.98 -23.58
CA ARG A 75 13.07 -0.36 -22.49
C ARG A 75 12.02 -1.32 -21.95
N VAL A 76 11.97 -1.45 -20.64
CA VAL A 76 11.04 -2.31 -19.91
C VAL A 76 9.82 -1.48 -19.47
N GLY A 77 10.06 -0.26 -19.00
CA GLY A 77 9.00 0.63 -18.55
C GLY A 77 9.50 1.87 -17.85
N ARG A 78 8.55 2.70 -17.44
CA ARG A 78 8.74 3.91 -16.67
C ARG A 78 7.82 3.88 -15.47
N PHE A 79 8.38 4.06 -14.28
CA PHE A 79 7.64 4.11 -13.03
C PHE A 79 7.75 5.50 -12.42
N VAL A 80 6.71 5.94 -11.73
CA VAL A 80 6.68 7.24 -11.04
C VAL A 80 6.46 6.97 -9.57
N LEU A 81 7.44 7.36 -8.75
CA LEU A 81 7.37 7.33 -7.31
C LEU A 81 7.06 8.75 -6.81
N VAL A 82 6.05 8.88 -5.96
CA VAL A 82 5.61 10.15 -5.38
C VAL A 82 5.78 10.05 -3.87
N PRO A 83 6.35 11.07 -3.19
CA PRO A 83 6.54 11.01 -1.74
C PRO A 83 5.18 10.96 -1.03
N ARG A 84 5.05 10.08 -0.04
CA ARG A 84 3.91 10.12 0.88
C ARG A 84 4.13 11.11 2.03
N SER A 85 5.38 11.27 2.46
CA SER A 85 5.94 12.28 3.40
C SER A 85 7.30 11.75 3.90
N PRO A 86 8.31 12.58 4.16
CA PRO A 86 8.51 13.98 3.75
C PRO A 86 8.93 14.12 2.27
N THR A 87 8.88 15.35 1.71
CA THR A 87 9.16 15.64 0.28
C THR A 87 10.63 15.61 -0.11
N ASP A 88 11.51 15.37 0.85
CA ASP A 88 12.97 15.33 0.72
C ASP A 88 13.58 14.05 1.32
N ALA A 89 12.74 13.05 1.63
CA ALA A 89 13.20 11.78 2.18
C ALA A 89 14.16 11.05 1.24
N GLU A 90 15.18 10.40 1.83
CA GLU A 90 15.91 9.35 1.15
C GLU A 90 14.94 8.20 0.84
N VAL A 91 14.98 7.72 -0.39
CA VAL A 91 14.19 6.60 -0.88
C VAL A 91 15.13 5.51 -1.32
N ARG A 92 14.90 4.31 -0.80
CA ARG A 92 15.53 3.09 -1.31
C ARG A 92 14.49 2.25 -2.02
N PHE A 93 14.79 1.86 -3.24
CA PHE A 93 13.91 0.98 -3.99
C PHE A 93 14.72 -0.11 -4.69
N GLN A 94 14.04 -1.23 -4.93
CA GLN A 94 14.56 -2.35 -5.68
C GLN A 94 13.74 -2.52 -6.94
N VAL A 95 14.42 -2.62 -8.07
CA VAL A 95 13.83 -3.10 -9.32
C VAL A 95 14.18 -4.58 -9.43
N VAL A 96 13.15 -5.42 -9.54
CA VAL A 96 13.30 -6.87 -9.62
C VAL A 96 12.72 -7.33 -10.94
N MET A 97 13.51 -8.05 -11.72
CA MET A 97 13.11 -8.60 -13.02
C MET A 97 13.24 -10.12 -12.99
N GLY A 98 12.18 -10.81 -13.37
CA GLY A 98 12.18 -12.26 -13.55
C GLY A 98 12.53 -12.65 -14.99
N ILE A 99 13.49 -13.57 -15.15
CA ILE A 99 13.93 -14.14 -16.43
C ILE A 99 13.44 -15.58 -16.52
N ASN A 100 12.45 -15.83 -17.37
CA ASN A 100 11.65 -17.05 -17.49
C ASN A 100 10.83 -17.36 -16.23
N THR A 101 10.60 -16.34 -15.40
CA THR A 101 9.76 -16.40 -14.20
C THR A 101 9.07 -15.05 -13.95
N ASN A 102 8.06 -15.02 -13.09
CA ASN A 102 7.44 -13.77 -12.63
C ASN A 102 8.30 -13.14 -11.51
N ALA A 103 8.59 -11.83 -11.60
CA ALA A 103 9.30 -11.05 -10.61
C ALA A 103 8.69 -11.10 -9.18
N GLU A 104 7.41 -11.39 -9.02
CA GLU A 104 6.76 -11.57 -7.72
C GLU A 104 7.22 -12.85 -7.00
N SER A 105 7.69 -13.85 -7.77
CA SER A 105 8.30 -15.08 -7.23
C SER A 105 9.76 -14.86 -6.78
N CYS A 106 10.40 -13.78 -7.23
CA CYS A 106 11.75 -13.38 -6.85
C CYS A 106 11.78 -12.72 -5.46
N ARG A 107 11.35 -13.45 -4.41
CA ARG A 107 11.30 -12.93 -3.04
C ARG A 107 12.62 -13.04 -2.30
N SER A 108 13.40 -14.07 -2.59
CA SER A 108 14.73 -14.29 -1.98
C SER A 108 15.85 -13.74 -2.87
N ALA A 109 16.95 -13.31 -2.24
CA ALA A 109 18.18 -12.94 -2.95
C ALA A 109 18.79 -14.12 -3.73
N ASP A 110 18.44 -15.35 -3.36
CA ASP A 110 18.93 -16.59 -3.96
C ASP A 110 18.16 -17.06 -5.20
N ALA A 111 17.11 -16.34 -5.60
CA ALA A 111 16.28 -16.76 -6.72
C ALA A 111 17.11 -16.76 -8.03
N PRO A 112 17.37 -17.93 -8.64
CA PRO A 112 18.38 -18.08 -9.70
C PRO A 112 17.97 -17.41 -11.01
N ASP A 113 16.67 -17.16 -11.19
CA ASP A 113 16.07 -16.61 -12.40
C ASP A 113 15.73 -15.12 -12.26
N CYS A 114 16.38 -14.42 -11.34
CA CYS A 114 16.04 -13.05 -11.01
C CYS A 114 17.25 -12.12 -11.15
N VAL A 115 17.00 -10.94 -11.71
CA VAL A 115 17.93 -9.80 -11.70
C VAL A 115 17.37 -8.80 -10.71
N VAL A 116 18.19 -8.36 -9.76
CA VAL A 116 17.82 -7.37 -8.75
C VAL A 116 18.77 -6.18 -8.88
N ALA A 117 18.20 -4.99 -8.99
CA ALA A 117 18.94 -3.74 -8.93
C ALA A 117 18.43 -2.92 -7.74
N ALA A 118 19.33 -2.57 -6.82
CA ALA A 118 19.03 -1.68 -5.71
C ALA A 118 19.49 -0.25 -6.01
N VAL A 119 18.64 0.72 -5.70
CA VAL A 119 18.88 2.15 -5.91
C VAL A 119 18.60 2.90 -4.61
N SER A 120 19.47 3.84 -4.26
CA SER A 120 19.22 4.84 -3.21
C SER A 120 19.29 6.22 -3.84
N THR A 121 18.24 7.00 -3.63
CA THR A 121 18.13 8.38 -4.12
C THR A 121 17.32 9.21 -3.11
N ARG A 122 17.01 10.45 -3.44
CA ARG A 122 16.25 11.35 -2.56
C ARG A 122 15.23 12.13 -3.37
N TYR A 123 14.04 12.35 -2.80
CA TYR A 123 13.12 13.32 -3.38
C TYR A 123 13.70 14.74 -3.32
N ARG A 124 13.41 15.55 -4.33
CA ARG A 124 13.79 16.95 -4.38
C ARG A 124 12.55 17.79 -4.54
N ARG A 125 12.35 18.72 -3.60
CA ARG A 125 11.14 19.54 -3.55
C ARG A 125 11.00 20.29 -4.89
N HIS A 126 9.83 20.15 -5.50
CA HIS A 126 9.47 20.73 -6.78
C HIS A 126 10.38 20.35 -7.96
N GLU A 127 10.98 19.15 -7.93
CA GLU A 127 11.85 18.64 -8.98
C GLU A 127 11.52 17.18 -9.31
N THR A 128 11.55 16.85 -10.61
CA THR A 128 11.50 15.47 -11.08
C THR A 128 12.91 14.86 -11.14
N VAL A 129 13.23 13.96 -10.22
CA VAL A 129 14.47 13.19 -10.26
C VAL A 129 14.31 12.00 -11.21
N THR A 130 15.22 11.81 -12.16
CA THR A 130 15.16 10.66 -13.09
C THR A 130 16.28 9.66 -12.80
N GLU A 131 15.91 8.44 -12.43
CA GLU A 131 16.83 7.33 -12.18
C GLU A 131 16.80 6.32 -13.32
N ASN A 132 17.97 6.05 -13.91
CA ASN A 132 18.12 5.10 -15.01
C ASN A 132 18.64 3.77 -14.48
N VAL A 133 17.80 2.74 -14.48
CA VAL A 133 18.13 1.41 -13.95
C VAL A 133 18.28 0.41 -15.09
N VAL A 134 19.50 -0.11 -15.26
CA VAL A 134 19.82 -1.12 -16.26
C VAL A 134 19.85 -2.50 -15.61
N MET A 135 18.91 -3.35 -16.00
CA MET A 135 18.75 -4.74 -15.54
C MET A 135 19.56 -5.67 -16.44
N ASP A 136 20.86 -5.79 -16.16
CA ASP A 136 21.77 -6.61 -16.98
C ASP A 136 21.51 -8.11 -16.79
N ALA A 137 21.25 -8.84 -17.87
CA ALA A 137 21.00 -10.28 -17.84
C ALA A 137 22.17 -11.07 -17.23
N ILE A 138 23.41 -10.57 -17.28
CA ILE A 138 24.57 -11.20 -16.65
C ILE A 138 24.48 -11.23 -15.10
N CYS A 139 23.59 -10.42 -14.52
CA CYS A 139 23.33 -10.34 -13.09
C CYS A 139 22.25 -11.32 -12.61
N LYS A 140 21.70 -12.15 -13.51
CA LYS A 140 20.75 -13.20 -13.17
C LYS A 140 21.31 -14.13 -12.08
N GLY A 141 20.60 -14.22 -10.95
CA GLY A 141 20.94 -15.08 -9.81
C GLY A 141 22.17 -14.66 -9.01
N LYS A 142 22.77 -13.50 -9.32
CA LYS A 142 23.99 -12.99 -8.65
C LYS A 142 23.74 -12.14 -7.42
N GLN A 143 22.50 -11.75 -7.12
CA GLN A 143 22.22 -10.85 -6.00
C GLN A 143 22.66 -11.44 -4.65
N LYS A 144 22.59 -12.76 -4.48
CA LYS A 144 23.11 -13.47 -3.30
C LYS A 144 24.61 -13.30 -3.07
N ASP A 145 25.37 -13.01 -4.13
CA ASP A 145 26.82 -12.82 -4.06
C ASP A 145 27.17 -11.40 -3.62
N CYS A 146 26.21 -10.47 -3.68
CA CYS A 146 26.39 -9.07 -3.29
C CYS A 146 26.11 -8.87 -1.80
N LYS A 147 26.93 -8.03 -1.15
CA LYS A 147 26.75 -7.72 0.27
C LYS A 147 25.52 -6.82 0.48
N PRO A 148 25.00 -6.73 1.71
CA PRO A 148 24.01 -5.72 2.06
C PRO A 148 24.51 -4.31 1.67
N GLY A 149 23.70 -3.57 0.93
CA GLY A 149 24.08 -2.25 0.39
C GLY A 149 24.83 -2.29 -0.95
N GLU A 150 24.98 -3.46 -1.57
CA GLU A 150 25.51 -3.61 -2.93
C GLU A 150 24.41 -4.07 -3.92
N THR A 151 24.65 -3.79 -5.20
CA THR A 151 23.80 -4.20 -6.31
C THR A 151 24.66 -4.81 -7.41
N CYS A 152 24.15 -5.80 -8.13
CA CYS A 152 24.85 -6.30 -9.31
C CYS A 152 24.72 -5.30 -10.47
N LYS A 153 25.85 -4.90 -11.06
CA LYS A 153 25.93 -4.07 -12.26
C LYS A 153 27.00 -4.60 -13.18
N ALA A 154 26.65 -4.90 -14.43
CA ALA A 154 27.55 -5.52 -15.41
C ALA A 154 28.27 -6.79 -14.87
N GLY A 155 27.59 -7.56 -14.02
CA GLY A 155 28.07 -8.83 -13.49
C GLY A 155 28.98 -8.74 -12.27
N ALA A 156 29.25 -7.54 -11.76
CA ALA A 156 30.00 -7.28 -10.53
C ALA A 156 29.09 -6.66 -9.46
N CYS A 157 29.34 -6.99 -8.19
CA CYS A 157 28.70 -6.32 -7.08
C CYS A 157 29.36 -4.97 -6.85
N VAL A 158 28.57 -3.91 -6.96
CA VAL A 158 29.01 -2.53 -6.72
C VAL A 158 28.20 -1.97 -5.57
N PRO A 159 28.77 -1.08 -4.74
CA PRO A 159 28.00 -0.35 -3.74
C PRO A 159 26.81 0.33 -4.41
N VAL A 160 25.64 0.28 -3.76
CA VAL A 160 24.52 1.15 -4.10
C VAL A 160 24.99 2.55 -3.79
N VAL A 161 25.47 3.25 -4.82
CA VAL A 161 25.88 4.64 -4.69
C VAL A 161 24.60 5.41 -4.44
N GLY A 162 24.42 5.86 -3.20
CA GLY A 162 23.42 6.86 -2.88
C GLY A 162 23.69 8.15 -3.67
N CYS A 163 22.84 9.15 -3.48
CA CYS A 163 23.05 10.47 -4.06
C CYS A 163 24.55 10.87 -3.91
N PRO A 164 25.30 11.11 -5.01
CA PRO A 164 26.73 11.45 -4.91
C PRO A 164 26.91 12.67 -3.99
N PRO A 165 28.11 12.90 -3.43
CA PRO A 165 28.36 14.03 -2.51
C PRO A 165 28.11 15.41 -3.14
N SER A 166 27.90 15.49 -4.45
CA SER A 166 27.44 16.69 -5.17
C SER A 166 25.93 16.90 -5.14
N CYS A 167 25.16 15.98 -4.56
CA CYS A 167 23.79 16.26 -4.22
C CYS A 167 23.80 17.36 -3.17
N PRO A 168 23.02 18.44 -3.37
CA PRO A 168 22.90 19.44 -2.33
C PRO A 168 22.52 18.70 -1.05
N GLU A 169 23.34 18.86 -0.01
CA GLU A 169 22.91 18.46 1.32
C GLU A 169 21.53 19.08 1.53
N PRO A 170 20.58 18.35 2.15
CA PRO A 170 19.27 18.91 2.44
C PRO A 170 19.50 20.30 3.00
N ASP A 171 18.96 21.30 2.31
CA ASP A 171 19.19 22.70 2.66
C ASP A 171 18.83 22.82 4.14
N ALA A 172 19.84 22.91 4.99
CA ALA A 172 19.67 23.16 6.41
C ALA A 172 19.11 24.59 6.64
N GLY A 173 18.79 25.29 5.54
CA GLY A 173 17.89 26.41 5.41
C GLY A 173 16.88 26.45 6.54
N VAL A 174 17.21 27.31 7.48
CA VAL A 174 16.44 27.77 8.64
C VAL A 174 15.12 28.46 8.29
N ASP A 175 14.61 28.30 7.07
CA ASP A 175 13.55 29.12 6.47
C ASP A 175 12.24 28.35 6.23
N ALA A 176 11.96 27.42 7.14
CA ALA A 176 10.67 27.22 7.77
C ALA A 176 11.04 26.35 8.97
N ALA A 177 10.72 26.76 10.20
CA ALA A 177 10.82 25.81 11.31
C ALA A 177 10.09 24.55 10.85
N ASP A 178 10.84 23.45 10.65
CA ASP A 178 10.28 22.16 10.33
C ASP A 178 9.16 21.98 11.34
N ALA A 179 7.92 22.10 10.86
CA ALA A 179 6.78 22.00 11.74
C ALA A 179 6.96 20.63 12.38
N ALA A 180 7.20 20.62 13.70
CA ALA A 180 7.49 19.39 14.40
C ALA A 180 6.44 18.36 13.95
N PRO A 181 6.86 17.13 13.60
CA PRO A 181 5.94 16.15 13.05
C PRO A 181 4.71 16.10 13.96
N PRO A 182 3.49 16.16 13.39
CA PRO A 182 2.30 16.35 14.19
C PRO A 182 2.25 15.28 15.26
N THR A 183 2.06 15.72 16.49
CA THR A 183 1.99 14.85 17.66
C THR A 183 0.89 13.82 17.48
N CYS A 184 0.98 12.70 18.18
CA CYS A 184 -0.08 11.69 18.16
C CYS A 184 -1.47 12.29 18.46
N GLU A 185 -1.54 13.26 19.38
CA GLU A 185 -2.76 13.97 19.73
C GLU A 185 -3.34 14.76 18.55
N GLU A 186 -2.51 15.52 17.82
CA GLU A 186 -2.93 16.28 16.64
C GLU A 186 -3.42 15.35 15.53
N ARG A 187 -2.69 14.25 15.30
CA ARG A 187 -3.04 13.25 14.28
C ARG A 187 -4.33 12.51 14.63
N CYS A 188 -4.57 12.21 15.91
CA CYS A 188 -5.77 11.52 16.37
C CYS A 188 -7.00 12.44 16.34
N LYS A 189 -6.85 13.72 16.73
CA LYS A 189 -7.94 14.72 16.65
C LYS A 189 -8.32 15.08 15.22
N ALA A 190 -7.38 15.01 14.29
CA ALA A 190 -7.65 15.25 12.87
C ALA A 190 -8.61 14.22 12.26
N VAL A 191 -8.65 12.99 12.81
CA VAL A 191 -9.50 11.90 12.28
C VAL A 191 -10.83 11.75 13.01
N SER A 192 -10.89 12.13 14.29
CA SER A 192 -12.13 12.15 15.06
C SER A 192 -12.03 13.16 16.20
N PRO A 193 -13.06 14.00 16.41
CA PRO A 193 -13.08 14.92 17.56
C PRO A 193 -13.14 14.19 18.91
N ALA A 194 -13.52 12.90 18.92
CA ALA A 194 -13.50 12.04 20.10
C ALA A 194 -12.17 11.28 20.28
N GLY A 195 -11.19 11.51 19.41
CA GLY A 195 -9.86 10.88 19.48
C GLY A 195 -8.98 11.53 20.53
N SER A 196 -8.31 10.71 21.33
CA SER A 196 -7.22 11.12 22.22
C SER A 196 -6.03 10.17 22.10
N CYS A 197 -4.83 10.66 22.37
CA CYS A 197 -3.65 9.81 22.38
C CYS A 197 -3.30 9.34 23.80
N VAL A 198 -3.13 8.02 23.98
CA VAL A 198 -2.66 7.41 25.23
C VAL A 198 -1.50 6.48 24.90
N ALA A 199 -0.30 6.81 25.37
CA ALA A 199 0.92 6.03 25.12
C ALA A 199 1.13 5.67 23.63
N ASP A 200 1.05 6.69 22.76
CA ASP A 200 1.17 6.58 21.29
C ASP A 200 0.11 5.71 20.60
N VAL A 201 -0.99 5.41 21.30
CA VAL A 201 -2.19 4.79 20.73
C VAL A 201 -3.27 5.86 20.57
N CYS A 202 -3.79 6.01 19.35
CA CYS A 202 -4.97 6.82 19.07
C CYS A 202 -6.21 6.07 19.53
N VAL A 203 -6.80 6.51 20.65
CA VAL A 203 -7.98 5.92 21.27
C VAL A 203 -9.20 6.74 20.86
N ILE A 204 -10.14 6.12 20.17
CA ILE A 204 -11.37 6.75 19.68
C ILE A 204 -12.55 6.07 20.36
N LYS A 205 -13.25 6.79 21.24
CA LYS A 205 -14.38 6.28 22.02
C LYS A 205 -15.67 6.97 21.61
N CYS A 206 -16.53 6.23 20.91
CA CYS A 206 -17.83 6.66 20.43
C CYS A 206 -18.90 6.02 21.32
N GLU A 207 -19.07 6.55 22.53
CA GLU A 207 -19.92 5.95 23.56
C GLU A 207 -21.17 6.80 23.84
N GLY A 208 -22.25 6.14 24.24
CA GLY A 208 -23.50 6.79 24.63
C GLY A 208 -24.19 7.46 23.45
N GLY A 209 -24.34 8.79 23.51
CA GLY A 209 -24.94 9.60 22.46
C GLY A 209 -23.95 10.14 21.42
N THR A 210 -22.65 9.93 21.62
CA THR A 210 -21.61 10.50 20.77
C THR A 210 -21.46 9.69 19.49
N LYS A 211 -21.76 10.31 18.35
CA LYS A 211 -21.55 9.73 17.02
C LYS A 211 -20.26 10.23 16.43
N CYS A 212 -19.33 9.32 16.15
CA CYS A 212 -18.08 9.65 15.48
C CYS A 212 -18.22 9.73 13.96
N GLY A 213 -19.28 9.14 13.39
CA GLY A 213 -19.39 9.00 11.94
C GLY A 213 -18.32 8.05 11.40
N ASP A 214 -17.79 8.35 10.22
CA ASP A 214 -16.73 7.55 9.62
C ASP A 214 -15.39 7.80 10.32
N VAL A 215 -14.75 6.73 10.77
CA VAL A 215 -13.48 6.76 11.50
C VAL A 215 -12.39 6.21 10.60
N THR A 216 -11.40 7.04 10.26
CA THR A 216 -10.21 6.60 9.53
C THR A 216 -8.99 6.71 10.43
N CYS A 217 -8.42 5.59 10.88
CA CYS A 217 -7.24 5.64 11.74
C CYS A 217 -6.02 6.19 10.98
N PRO A 218 -5.19 7.05 11.61
CA PRO A 218 -4.03 7.63 10.96
C PRO A 218 -3.01 6.54 10.56
N PRO A 219 -2.35 6.67 9.39
CA PRO A 219 -1.38 5.67 8.93
C PRO A 219 -0.16 5.60 9.86
N GLY A 220 0.30 4.39 10.19
CA GLY A 220 1.51 4.20 11.01
C GLY A 220 1.35 4.46 12.53
N LEU A 221 0.16 4.78 13.03
CA LEU A 221 -0.13 4.80 14.47
C LEU A 221 -0.89 3.54 14.90
N SER A 222 -0.78 3.18 16.18
CA SER A 222 -1.70 2.21 16.79
C SER A 222 -3.06 2.89 17.04
N CYS A 223 -4.16 2.18 16.77
CA CYS A 223 -5.51 2.72 16.88
C CYS A 223 -6.42 1.77 17.66
N ASP A 224 -7.09 2.26 18.70
CA ASP A 224 -8.12 1.54 19.45
C ASP A 224 -9.47 2.27 19.31
N VAL A 225 -10.38 1.70 18.53
CA VAL A 225 -11.70 2.24 18.23
C VAL A 225 -12.74 1.46 19.01
N THR A 226 -13.48 2.13 19.89
CA THR A 226 -14.59 1.56 20.64
C THR A 226 -15.89 2.28 20.30
N CYS A 227 -16.85 1.55 19.76
CA CYS A 227 -18.17 2.05 19.37
C CYS A 227 -19.23 1.42 20.28
N SER A 228 -19.81 2.19 21.20
CA SER A 228 -20.83 1.73 22.15
C SER A 228 -22.05 2.67 22.16
N GLY A 229 -22.88 2.52 21.13
CA GLY A 229 -24.12 3.26 20.95
C GLY A 229 -24.72 2.96 19.59
N ALA A 230 -26.04 3.08 19.41
CA ALA A 230 -26.66 2.80 18.12
C ALA A 230 -26.16 3.77 17.04
N ASP A 231 -25.58 3.22 15.98
CA ASP A 231 -24.96 3.95 14.86
C ASP A 231 -23.90 4.96 15.37
N ALA A 232 -23.15 4.58 16.42
CA ALA A 232 -22.08 5.39 16.99
C ALA A 232 -20.92 5.58 16.01
N CYS A 233 -20.64 4.55 15.20
CA CYS A 233 -19.63 4.55 14.15
C CYS A 233 -20.29 4.25 12.80
N GLY A 234 -19.85 5.00 11.79
CA GLY A 234 -20.17 4.77 10.40
C GLY A 234 -19.33 3.62 9.86
N LYS A 235 -18.42 3.97 8.95
CA LYS A 235 -17.34 3.12 8.45
C LYS A 235 -16.08 3.28 9.30
N VAL A 236 -15.51 2.16 9.76
CA VAL A 236 -14.20 2.15 10.43
C VAL A 236 -13.14 1.63 9.45
N SER A 237 -12.20 2.51 9.07
CA SER A 237 -11.09 2.19 8.16
C SER A 237 -9.77 2.28 8.89
N CYS A 238 -9.09 1.14 9.04
CA CYS A 238 -7.85 1.01 9.77
C CYS A 238 -6.65 0.79 8.84
N SER A 239 -5.74 1.77 8.82
CA SER A 239 -4.45 1.71 8.12
C SER A 239 -3.24 1.82 9.05
N GLY A 240 -3.48 1.75 10.36
CA GLY A 240 -2.46 1.84 11.40
C GLY A 240 -1.51 0.64 11.45
N ALA A 241 -0.46 0.77 12.27
CA ALA A 241 0.46 -0.33 12.57
C ALA A 241 -0.25 -1.44 13.38
N THR A 242 -1.08 -1.03 14.33
CA THR A 242 -1.92 -1.90 15.15
C THR A 242 -3.33 -1.34 15.09
N CYS A 243 -4.33 -2.16 14.79
CA CYS A 243 -5.73 -1.73 14.82
C CYS A 243 -6.55 -2.66 15.70
N LYS A 244 -7.24 -2.08 16.68
CA LYS A 244 -8.24 -2.75 17.48
C LYS A 244 -9.57 -2.03 17.29
N THR A 245 -10.58 -2.73 16.80
CA THR A 245 -11.93 -2.18 16.61
C THR A 245 -12.93 -3.02 17.39
N THR A 246 -13.65 -2.38 18.31
CA THR A 246 -14.71 -3.02 19.10
C THR A 246 -16.04 -2.34 18.81
N CYS A 247 -16.95 -3.06 18.16
CA CYS A 247 -18.31 -2.61 17.90
C CYS A 247 -19.27 -3.31 18.85
N ALA A 248 -20.06 -2.55 19.62
CA ALA A 248 -21.17 -3.07 20.43
C ALA A 248 -22.44 -3.27 19.56
N ALA A 249 -23.53 -3.70 20.19
CA ALA A 249 -24.82 -3.93 19.52
C ALA A 249 -25.27 -2.71 18.71
N ASN A 250 -25.49 -2.90 17.40
CA ASN A 250 -25.89 -1.85 16.46
C ASN A 250 -24.91 -0.67 16.33
N ALA A 251 -23.65 -0.83 16.74
CA ALA A 251 -22.74 0.31 16.86
C ALA A 251 -22.09 0.74 15.56
N CYS A 252 -21.73 -0.20 14.69
CA CYS A 252 -21.06 0.07 13.43
C CYS A 252 -22.05 -0.14 12.27
N THR A 253 -22.34 0.92 11.52
CA THR A 253 -23.30 0.86 10.40
C THR A 253 -22.72 0.08 9.21
N GLU A 254 -21.40 0.04 9.11
CA GLU A 254 -20.62 -0.72 8.14
C GLU A 254 -19.65 -1.69 8.84
N GLY A 255 -19.23 -2.74 8.11
CA GLY A 255 -18.21 -3.67 8.56
C GLY A 255 -16.85 -2.97 8.65
N PRO A 256 -16.10 -3.13 9.75
CA PRO A 256 -14.75 -2.57 9.85
C PRO A 256 -13.83 -3.13 8.76
N ALA A 257 -13.00 -2.26 8.20
CA ALA A 257 -12.03 -2.59 7.17
C ALA A 257 -10.60 -2.32 7.68
N CYS A 258 -9.78 -3.36 7.72
CA CYS A 258 -8.35 -3.28 8.02
C CYS A 258 -7.54 -3.54 6.75
N SER A 259 -6.75 -2.55 6.35
CA SER A 259 -5.84 -2.64 5.20
C SER A 259 -4.38 -2.28 5.55
N GLY A 260 -4.06 -2.12 6.84
CA GLY A 260 -2.73 -1.79 7.35
C GLY A 260 -1.81 -3.01 7.50
N ALA A 261 -0.50 -2.78 7.60
CA ALA A 261 0.53 -3.83 7.47
C ALA A 261 0.82 -4.67 8.73
N GLY A 262 0.37 -4.26 9.92
CA GLY A 262 0.66 -4.98 11.17
C GLY A 262 -0.48 -5.88 11.63
N THR A 263 -1.03 -5.63 12.83
CA THR A 263 -2.07 -6.49 13.42
C THR A 263 -3.44 -5.81 13.40
N CYS A 264 -4.48 -6.60 13.14
CA CYS A 264 -5.87 -6.15 13.14
C CYS A 264 -6.73 -7.08 14.00
N SER A 265 -7.34 -6.51 15.04
CA SER A 265 -8.30 -7.17 15.92
C SER A 265 -9.66 -6.51 15.78
N ILE A 266 -10.66 -7.26 15.29
CA ILE A 266 -12.02 -6.77 15.10
C ILE A 266 -12.95 -7.59 15.99
N ALA A 267 -13.62 -6.94 16.94
CA ALA A 267 -14.59 -7.56 17.83
C ALA A 267 -15.98 -6.98 17.57
N CYS A 268 -16.87 -7.78 16.97
CA CYS A 268 -18.27 -7.44 16.74
C CYS A 268 -19.13 -8.10 17.85
N ASN A 269 -19.39 -7.35 18.92
CA ASN A 269 -20.05 -7.83 20.14
C ASN A 269 -21.51 -7.37 20.21
N GLY A 270 -22.44 -8.34 20.13
CA GLY A 270 -23.87 -8.12 20.25
C GLY A 270 -24.63 -8.21 18.92
N PRO A 271 -25.96 -8.10 18.96
CA PRO A 271 -26.80 -8.18 17.77
C PRO A 271 -26.47 -7.03 16.82
N ARG A 272 -26.24 -7.38 15.55
CA ARG A 272 -25.95 -6.43 14.46
C ARG A 272 -24.84 -5.44 14.84
N ALA A 273 -23.80 -5.89 15.52
CA ALA A 273 -22.71 -5.02 15.95
C ALA A 273 -21.97 -4.40 14.76
N CYS A 274 -21.81 -5.19 13.69
CA CYS A 274 -21.20 -4.79 12.42
C CYS A 274 -22.22 -4.98 11.28
N ARG A 275 -22.78 -3.89 10.77
CA ARG A 275 -23.87 -3.92 9.78
C ARG A 275 -23.36 -3.59 8.37
N GLY A 276 -24.25 -3.65 7.39
CA GLY A 276 -24.05 -3.03 6.06
C GLY A 276 -23.15 -3.80 5.11
N SER A 277 -21.87 -3.90 5.43
CA SER A 277 -20.80 -4.40 4.57
C SER A 277 -19.98 -5.51 5.22
N ALA A 278 -19.19 -6.20 4.41
CA ALA A 278 -18.28 -7.26 4.84
C ALA A 278 -17.22 -6.76 5.83
N VAL A 279 -16.90 -7.56 6.85
CA VAL A 279 -15.67 -7.31 7.63
C VAL A 279 -14.48 -7.68 6.75
N THR A 280 -13.64 -6.71 6.45
CA THR A 280 -12.52 -6.88 5.52
C THR A 280 -11.20 -6.77 6.27
N CYS A 281 -10.36 -7.80 6.15
CA CYS A 281 -9.01 -7.79 6.74
C CYS A 281 -7.99 -8.24 5.69
N VAL A 282 -7.22 -7.28 5.16
CA VAL A 282 -6.20 -7.47 4.11
C VAL A 282 -4.78 -7.20 4.65
N GLY A 283 -4.67 -7.01 5.97
CA GLY A 283 -3.43 -6.63 6.66
C GLY A 283 -2.50 -7.80 7.00
N GLY A 284 -1.63 -7.61 7.99
CA GLY A 284 -0.77 -8.67 8.53
C GLY A 284 -1.56 -9.72 9.31
N GLU A 285 -1.47 -9.73 10.64
CA GLU A 285 -2.23 -10.70 11.47
C GLU A 285 -3.67 -10.22 11.67
N CYS A 286 -4.65 -11.08 11.36
CA CYS A 286 -6.06 -10.76 11.48
C CYS A 286 -6.71 -11.62 12.57
N THR A 287 -7.30 -11.01 13.58
CA THR A 287 -8.14 -11.67 14.59
C THR A 287 -9.55 -11.09 14.53
N ILE A 288 -10.52 -11.89 14.10
CA ILE A 288 -11.92 -11.44 14.01
C ILE A 288 -12.75 -12.23 15.01
N GLU A 289 -13.33 -11.55 15.98
CA GLU A 289 -14.20 -12.11 17.00
C GLU A 289 -15.65 -11.65 16.78
N CYS A 290 -16.52 -12.60 16.45
CA CYS A 290 -17.95 -12.35 16.25
C CYS A 290 -18.74 -12.98 17.40
N ASN A 291 -19.18 -12.15 18.34
CA ASN A 291 -19.90 -12.57 19.54
C ASN A 291 -21.33 -11.99 19.53
N GLY A 292 -22.27 -12.67 18.88
CA GLY A 292 -23.67 -12.23 18.84
C GLY A 292 -24.61 -13.39 18.56
N ALA A 293 -25.74 -13.43 19.27
CA ALA A 293 -26.72 -14.52 19.16
C ALA A 293 -27.58 -14.46 17.88
N ASP A 294 -27.54 -13.35 17.14
CA ASP A 294 -28.42 -13.12 15.99
C ASP A 294 -27.69 -13.12 14.65
N GLN A 295 -28.24 -13.85 13.68
CA GLN A 295 -27.86 -13.87 12.25
C GLN A 295 -27.87 -12.49 11.57
N ALA A 296 -28.32 -11.46 12.28
CA ALA A 296 -28.40 -10.11 11.76
C ALA A 296 -27.05 -9.37 11.77
N ASN A 297 -25.98 -9.98 12.30
CA ASN A 297 -24.62 -9.51 12.07
C ASN A 297 -24.16 -9.92 10.65
N ARG A 298 -24.80 -9.34 9.62
CA ARG A 298 -24.52 -9.64 8.21
C ARG A 298 -23.04 -9.50 7.87
N ALA A 299 -22.33 -8.55 8.50
CA ALA A 299 -20.90 -8.38 8.30
C ALA A 299 -20.08 -9.60 8.76
N CYS A 300 -20.50 -10.29 9.82
CA CYS A 300 -19.86 -11.56 10.25
C CYS A 300 -20.26 -12.75 9.38
N ASN A 301 -21.33 -12.62 8.59
CA ASN A 301 -21.67 -13.62 7.58
C ASN A 301 -20.90 -13.41 6.26
N ASP A 302 -20.20 -12.30 6.09
CA ASP A 302 -19.42 -11.98 4.90
C ASP A 302 -18.06 -11.45 5.37
N VAL A 303 -17.20 -12.37 5.80
CA VAL A 303 -15.85 -12.04 6.26
C VAL A 303 -14.88 -12.33 5.13
N ARG A 304 -14.14 -11.30 4.73
CA ARG A 304 -13.08 -11.40 3.74
C ARG A 304 -11.73 -11.20 4.41
N ALA A 305 -11.02 -12.30 4.64
CA ALA A 305 -9.68 -12.32 5.21
C ALA A 305 -8.66 -12.71 4.13
N GLU A 306 -7.85 -11.75 3.71
CA GLU A 306 -6.78 -11.91 2.72
C GLU A 306 -5.45 -11.35 3.29
N PRO A 307 -4.90 -11.95 4.36
CA PRO A 307 -3.70 -11.42 5.00
C PRO A 307 -2.49 -11.50 4.07
N THR A 308 -1.65 -10.46 4.06
CA THR A 308 -0.50 -10.35 3.14
C THR A 308 0.78 -10.98 3.68
N GLY A 309 0.88 -11.25 4.98
CA GLY A 309 2.13 -11.69 5.61
C GLY A 309 2.03 -12.66 6.79
N ALA A 310 0.85 -12.89 7.39
CA ALA A 310 0.71 -13.71 8.59
C ALA A 310 -0.60 -14.51 8.65
N ALA A 311 -0.79 -15.28 9.72
CA ALA A 311 -1.99 -16.08 9.94
C ALA A 311 -3.23 -15.19 10.17
N ALA A 312 -4.38 -15.63 9.66
CA ALA A 312 -5.68 -15.08 10.00
C ALA A 312 -6.43 -16.07 10.90
N ALA A 313 -6.88 -15.58 12.06
CA ALA A 313 -7.74 -16.31 12.99
C ALA A 313 -9.13 -15.67 12.99
N VAL A 314 -10.15 -16.46 12.65
CA VAL A 314 -11.54 -16.02 12.73
C VAL A 314 -12.24 -16.84 13.80
N HIS A 315 -12.56 -16.19 14.92
CA HIS A 315 -13.25 -16.78 16.05
C HIS A 315 -14.74 -16.41 16.02
N CYS A 316 -15.55 -17.33 15.51
CA CYS A 316 -17.00 -17.24 15.58
C CYS A 316 -17.49 -17.97 16.84
N ARG A 317 -17.95 -17.25 17.87
CA ARG A 317 -18.56 -17.89 19.04
C ARG A 317 -20.08 -17.94 18.88
N ARG A 318 -20.68 -19.09 19.22
CA ARG A 318 -22.13 -19.21 19.33
C ARG A 318 -22.60 -18.43 20.54
N GLY A 319 -23.52 -17.48 20.33
CA GLY A 319 -24.19 -16.80 21.43
C GLY A 319 -25.12 -17.74 22.19
N PRO A 320 -25.35 -17.52 23.50
CA PRO A 320 -26.35 -18.26 24.27
C PRO A 320 -27.74 -17.83 23.79
N GLY A 321 -28.34 -18.60 22.88
CA GLY A 321 -29.68 -18.35 22.35
C GLY A 321 -30.43 -19.65 22.06
N PRO A 322 -31.78 -19.64 22.11
CA PRO A 322 -32.60 -20.84 22.00
C PRO A 322 -32.59 -21.50 20.61
N ASN A 323 -31.96 -20.87 19.60
CA ASN A 323 -31.88 -21.39 18.24
C ASN A 323 -30.51 -21.05 17.59
N PRO A 324 -29.41 -21.71 18.01
CA PRO A 324 -28.06 -21.35 17.61
C PRO A 324 -27.78 -21.81 16.17
N ARG A 325 -28.01 -20.93 15.19
CA ARG A 325 -27.37 -21.07 13.88
C ARG A 325 -25.93 -20.55 13.95
N ASN A 326 -25.02 -21.16 13.18
CA ASN A 326 -23.64 -20.69 13.10
C ASN A 326 -23.59 -19.23 12.63
N SER A 327 -22.83 -18.40 13.34
CA SER A 327 -22.73 -16.94 13.12
C SER A 327 -21.87 -16.52 11.92
N CYS A 328 -21.36 -17.49 11.14
CA CYS A 328 -20.43 -17.29 10.04
C CYS A 328 -20.95 -18.03 8.81
N GLY A 329 -21.75 -17.36 7.98
CA GLY A 329 -22.42 -17.93 6.82
C GLY A 329 -21.54 -18.12 5.59
N ASN A 330 -20.76 -17.10 5.21
CA ASN A 330 -19.83 -17.12 4.07
C ASN A 330 -18.46 -16.60 4.52
N LEU A 331 -17.54 -17.51 4.82
CA LEU A 331 -16.15 -17.21 5.12
C LEU A 331 -15.33 -17.37 3.84
N THR A 332 -14.66 -16.31 3.37
CA THR A 332 -13.70 -16.41 2.27
C THR A 332 -12.29 -16.16 2.82
N CYS A 333 -11.45 -17.20 2.81
CA CYS A 333 -10.05 -17.13 3.23
C CYS A 333 -9.15 -17.15 1.99
N GLY A 334 -8.44 -16.06 1.73
CA GLY A 334 -7.48 -15.96 0.63
C GLY A 334 -6.17 -16.68 0.95
N GLY A 335 -6.11 -18.00 0.74
CA GLY A 335 -4.84 -18.75 0.63
C GLY A 335 -4.03 -19.01 1.90
N VAL A 336 -4.50 -18.63 3.09
CA VAL A 336 -3.84 -18.90 4.38
C VAL A 336 -4.79 -19.65 5.31
N GLY A 337 -4.30 -20.70 5.98
CA GLY A 337 -5.12 -21.66 6.72
C GLY A 337 -6.04 -21.00 7.76
N CYS A 338 -7.35 -21.25 7.65
CA CYS A 338 -8.35 -20.79 8.60
C CYS A 338 -8.58 -21.87 9.66
N GLN A 339 -8.16 -21.61 10.90
CA GLN A 339 -8.39 -22.52 12.02
C GLN A 339 -9.76 -22.28 12.66
N CYS A 340 -10.66 -23.27 12.52
CA CYS A 340 -11.93 -23.27 13.22
C CYS A 340 -11.72 -23.65 14.70
N PRO A 341 -12.21 -22.84 15.67
CA PRO A 341 -11.85 -22.99 17.09
C PRO A 341 -12.38 -24.26 17.78
N SER A 342 -13.27 -25.01 17.14
CA SER A 342 -13.81 -26.27 17.68
C SER A 342 -12.95 -27.50 17.38
N GLY A 343 -11.93 -27.41 16.52
CA GLY A 343 -11.21 -28.59 16.00
C GLY A 343 -12.11 -29.57 15.22
N ASP A 344 -13.39 -29.23 15.03
CA ASP A 344 -14.38 -30.07 14.36
C ASP A 344 -14.67 -29.48 12.96
N PRO A 345 -14.09 -30.06 11.89
CA PRO A 345 -14.26 -29.56 10.53
C PRO A 345 -15.71 -29.62 10.04
N SER A 346 -16.59 -30.40 10.69
CA SER A 346 -18.01 -30.46 10.34
C SER A 346 -18.79 -29.20 10.73
N SER A 347 -18.23 -28.39 11.65
CA SER A 347 -18.83 -27.10 12.06
C SER A 347 -18.56 -25.95 11.08
N CYS A 348 -17.65 -26.17 10.12
CA CYS A 348 -17.29 -25.23 9.07
C CYS A 348 -17.70 -25.84 7.72
N THR A 349 -19.00 -25.84 7.41
CA THR A 349 -19.50 -26.33 6.11
C THR A 349 -19.16 -25.31 5.03
N PRO A 350 -18.32 -25.64 4.01
CA PRO A 350 -18.05 -24.71 2.93
C PRO A 350 -19.10 -24.86 1.82
N LEU A 351 -19.69 -23.75 1.41
CA LEU A 351 -19.86 -23.52 -0.02
C LEU A 351 -18.45 -23.21 -0.54
N ASN A 352 -17.83 -24.22 -1.18
CA ASN A 352 -16.64 -24.16 -2.05
C ASN A 352 -15.69 -22.96 -1.81
N LEU A 353 -14.50 -23.16 -1.20
CA LEU A 353 -13.22 -22.52 -1.59
C LEU A 353 -12.07 -22.62 -0.58
N CYS A 354 -12.24 -23.14 0.64
CA CYS A 354 -11.10 -23.29 1.57
C CYS A 354 -10.25 -24.52 1.23
N GLY A 355 -9.10 -24.31 0.58
CA GLY A 355 -8.05 -25.33 0.44
C GLY A 355 -7.33 -25.55 1.78
N ASN A 356 -7.25 -26.82 2.19
CA ASN A 356 -6.45 -27.39 3.29
C ASN A 356 -6.40 -26.59 4.61
N CYS A 357 -7.23 -27.01 5.57
CA CYS A 357 -6.98 -26.78 6.99
C CYS A 357 -5.89 -27.74 7.48
N ASN A 358 -4.80 -27.21 8.05
CA ASN A 358 -3.83 -27.96 8.86
C ASN A 358 -4.11 -27.72 10.35
#